data_AF-A0A1R3KKQ9-F1
#
_entry.id   AF-A0A1R3KKQ9-F1
#
_cell.length_a   1.000
_cell.length_b   1.000
_cell.length_c   1.000
_cell.angle_alpha   90.00
_cell.angle_beta   90.00
_cell.angle_gamma   90.00
#
_symmetry.space_group_name_H-M   'P 1'
#
loop_
_entity.id
_entity.type
_entity.pdbx_description
1 polymer ?
#
loop_
_entity_poly.entity_id
_entity_poly.type
_entity_poly.pdbx_seq_one_letter_code
_entity_poly.pdbx_strand_id
1 'polypeptide(L)'
;MRAMHTPRVNGEIPDVNDATLDHERLSERLATYGLAELQIEGDGNCQFRALADQLFRNPDYHKHVRRQIVKQMNIISSDKYRRNLSYNKYSY
;
A
#
# COMPACT_ATOMS: atom_id res chain seq x y z
N MET A 1 11.39 5.43 -22.68
CA MET A 1 11.55 3.95 -22.63
C MET A 1 10.97 3.44 -21.32
N ARG A 2 10.13 2.40 -21.33
CA ARG A 2 9.59 1.79 -20.10
C ARG A 2 10.71 1.01 -19.41
N ALA A 3 11.25 1.53 -18.30
CA ALA A 3 12.16 0.76 -17.48
C ALA A 3 11.37 -0.32 -16.72
N MET A 4 11.67 -1.59 -16.96
CA MET A 4 11.03 -2.70 -16.26
C MET A 4 11.40 -2.63 -14.77
N HIS A 5 10.40 -2.54 -13.90
CA HIS A 5 10.62 -2.56 -12.47
C HIS A 5 10.84 -4.01 -12.01
N THR A 6 12.02 -4.30 -11.45
CA THR A 6 12.26 -5.54 -10.71
C THR A 6 11.80 -5.35 -9.27
N PRO A 7 10.79 -6.11 -8.79
CA PRO A 7 10.38 -6.08 -7.40
C PRO A 7 11.53 -6.46 -6.47
N ARG A 8 11.63 -5.77 -5.33
CA ARG A 8 12.58 -6.08 -4.26
C ARG A 8 11.80 -6.19 -2.96
N VAL A 9 12.27 -7.06 -2.06
CA VAL A 9 11.81 -7.13 -0.68
C VAL A 9 12.88 -6.48 0.17
N ASN A 10 12.52 -5.45 0.94
CA ASN A 10 13.44 -4.78 1.84
C ASN A 10 13.66 -5.69 3.06
N GLY A 11 14.92 -6.06 3.33
CA GLY A 11 15.28 -6.84 4.52
C GLY A 11 15.47 -5.97 5.77
N GLU A 12 15.91 -4.73 5.57
CA GLU A 12 16.17 -3.73 6.61
C GLU A 12 15.61 -2.37 6.17
N ILE A 13 15.48 -1.44 7.11
CA ILE A 13 15.11 -0.05 6.78
C ILE A 13 16.29 0.57 6.02
N PRO A 14 16.07 1.14 4.81
CA PRO A 14 17.15 1.76 4.05
C PRO A 14 17.73 2.96 4.81
N ASP A 15 18.99 3.27 4.55
CA ASP A 15 19.59 4.50 5.05
C ASP A 15 18.99 5.74 4.35
N VAL A 16 19.37 6.93 4.81
CA VAL A 16 18.82 8.19 4.29
C VAL A 16 19.16 8.41 2.82
N ASN A 17 20.36 8.00 2.37
CA ASN A 17 20.78 8.17 0.99
C ASN A 17 19.98 7.24 0.08
N ASP A 18 19.85 5.97 0.46
CA ASP A 18 19.07 4.97 -0.28
C ASP A 18 17.59 5.37 -0.34
N ALA A 19 17.01 5.82 0.77
CA ALA A 19 15.63 6.30 0.80
C ALA A 19 15.41 7.53 -0.10
N THR A 20 16.40 8.44 -0.15
CA THR A 20 16.36 9.62 -1.05
C THR A 20 16.39 9.19 -2.52
N LEU A 21 17.29 8.26 -2.89
CA LEU A 21 17.39 7.74 -4.25
C LEU A 21 16.11 7.00 -4.68
N ASP A 22 15.51 6.22 -3.78
CA ASP A 22 14.24 5.54 -4.05
C ASP A 22 13.09 6.53 -4.26
N HIS A 23 13.07 7.65 -3.51
CA HIS A 23 12.09 8.71 -3.68
C HIS A 23 12.26 9.47 -5.01
N GLU A 24 13.50 9.81 -5.39
CA GLU A 24 13.80 10.43 -6.69
C GLU A 24 13.35 9.53 -7.84
N ARG A 25 13.65 8.23 -7.76
CA ARG A 25 13.21 7.25 -8.75
C ARG A 25 11.70 7.12 -8.84
N LEU A 26 10.99 7.23 -7.72
CA LEU A 26 9.52 7.27 -7.72
C LEU A 26 9.02 8.55 -8.42
N SER A 27 9.59 9.70 -8.10
CA SER A 27 9.24 10.99 -8.71
C SER A 27 9.38 10.98 -10.23
N GLU A 28 10.52 10.50 -10.75
CA GLU A 28 10.75 10.37 -12.21
C GLU A 28 9.70 9.49 -12.89
N ARG A 29 9.29 8.40 -12.24
CA ARG A 29 8.26 7.48 -12.76
C ARG A 29 6.90 8.13 -12.77
N LEU A 30 6.52 8.82 -11.70
CA LEU A 30 5.25 9.53 -11.64
C LEU A 30 5.17 10.60 -12.73
N ALA A 31 6.24 11.39 -12.91
CA ALA A 31 6.35 12.39 -13.97
C ALA A 31 6.21 11.77 -15.37
N THR A 32 6.83 10.60 -15.61
CA THR A 32 6.72 9.86 -16.88
C THR A 32 5.26 9.50 -17.23
N TYR A 33 4.40 9.31 -16.23
CA TYR A 33 2.99 8.96 -16.42
C TYR A 33 2.03 10.15 -16.23
N GLY A 34 2.54 11.36 -16.00
CA GLY A 34 1.69 12.52 -15.69
C GLY A 34 0.95 12.38 -14.36
N LEU A 35 1.51 11.63 -13.41
CA LEU A 35 0.99 11.40 -12.07
C LEU A 35 1.74 12.25 -11.05
N ALA A 36 1.14 12.44 -9.88
CA ALA A 36 1.76 13.10 -8.74
C ALA A 36 1.61 12.24 -7.48
N GLU A 37 2.56 12.38 -6.56
CA GLU A 37 2.49 11.74 -5.25
C GLU A 37 1.55 12.54 -4.34
N LEU A 38 0.67 11.82 -3.64
CA LEU A 38 -0.11 12.38 -2.55
C LEU A 38 0.47 11.86 -1.24
N GLN A 39 0.90 12.79 -0.38
CA GLN A 39 1.39 12.45 0.95
C GLN A 39 0.24 11.92 1.82
N ILE A 40 0.42 10.71 2.34
CA ILE A 40 -0.52 10.02 3.22
C ILE A 40 0.08 9.95 4.62
N GLU A 41 -0.78 10.01 5.64
CA GLU A 41 -0.36 9.84 7.03
C GLU A 41 0.42 8.52 7.22
N GLY A 42 1.63 8.63 7.77
CA GLY A 42 2.55 7.52 8.03
C GLY A 42 2.16 6.66 9.24
N ASP A 43 0.90 6.24 9.33
CA ASP A 43 0.38 5.38 10.39
C ASP A 43 0.24 3.92 9.92
N GLY A 44 -0.20 3.03 10.83
CA GLY A 44 -0.49 1.62 10.50
C GLY A 44 -1.68 1.41 9.56
N ASN A 45 -2.34 2.49 9.09
CA ASN A 45 -3.45 2.45 8.14
C ASN A 45 -3.08 3.05 6.78
N CYS A 46 -1.84 3.50 6.58
CA CYS A 46 -1.38 4.23 5.38
C CYS A 46 -1.79 3.55 4.07
N GLN A 47 -1.69 2.21 3.99
CA GLN A 47 -2.09 1.45 2.80
C GLN A 47 -3.60 1.57 2.51
N PHE A 48 -4.45 1.52 3.55
CA PHE A 48 -5.89 1.68 3.40
C PHE A 48 -6.29 3.13 3.16
N ARG A 49 -5.54 4.10 3.71
CA ARG A 49 -5.73 5.54 3.45
C ARG A 49 -5.42 5.89 1.99
N ALA A 50 -4.32 5.36 1.45
CA ALA A 50 -3.97 5.52 0.04
C ALA A 50 -5.06 4.94 -0.89
N LEU A 51 -5.57 3.74 -0.58
CA LEU A 51 -6.68 3.15 -1.33
C LEU A 51 -7.99 3.96 -1.20
N ALA A 52 -8.29 4.47 0.00
CA ALA A 52 -9.46 5.29 0.23
C ALA A 52 -9.42 6.61 -0.55
N ASP A 53 -8.26 7.26 -0.64
CA ASP A 53 -8.08 8.42 -1.52
C ASP A 53 -8.30 8.06 -2.99
N GLN A 54 -7.69 6.97 -3.49
CA GLN A 54 -7.83 6.59 -4.90
C GLN A 54 -9.27 6.22 -5.30
N LEU A 55 -10.06 5.66 -4.38
CA LEU A 55 -11.44 5.24 -4.63
C LEU A 55 -12.48 6.34 -4.35
N PHE A 56 -12.29 7.11 -3.28
CA PHE A 56 -13.29 8.04 -2.75
C PHE A 56 -12.81 9.50 -2.69
N ARG A 57 -11.56 9.79 -3.09
CA ARG A 57 -10.90 11.10 -2.91
C ARG A 57 -10.96 11.59 -1.46
N ASN A 58 -10.97 10.63 -0.52
CA ASN A 58 -11.04 10.91 0.90
C ASN A 58 -10.33 9.80 1.71
N PRO A 59 -9.13 10.06 2.25
CA PRO A 59 -8.39 9.07 3.02
C PRO A 59 -9.05 8.67 4.34
N ASP A 60 -10.01 9.45 4.86
CA ASP A 60 -10.73 9.14 6.11
C ASP A 60 -11.65 7.92 5.97
N TYR A 61 -11.94 7.50 4.73
CA TYR A 61 -12.67 6.26 4.44
C TYR A 61 -11.83 5.00 4.64
N HIS A 62 -10.58 5.09 5.12
CA HIS A 62 -9.68 3.95 5.30
C HIS A 62 -10.28 2.79 6.13
N LYS A 63 -11.07 3.09 7.17
CA LYS A 63 -11.78 2.05 7.96
C LYS A 63 -12.81 1.29 7.13
N HIS A 64 -13.52 1.98 6.24
CA HIS A 64 -14.47 1.34 5.33
C HIS A 64 -13.75 0.44 4.33
N VAL A 65 -12.70 0.96 3.69
CA VAL A 65 -11.87 0.21 2.73
C VAL A 65 -11.28 -1.06 3.37
N ARG A 66 -10.68 -0.93 4.56
CA ARG A 66 -10.13 -2.07 5.32
C ARG A 66 -11.20 -3.15 5.54
N ARG A 67 -12.39 -2.79 6.03
CA ARG A 67 -13.48 -3.74 6.26
C ARG A 67 -13.89 -4.49 4.98
N GLN A 68 -14.00 -3.79 3.85
CA GLN A 68 -14.38 -4.44 2.58
C GLN A 68 -13.28 -5.39 2.07
N ILE A 69 -12.02 -5.00 2.16
CA ILE A 69 -10.89 -5.85 1.75
C ILE A 69 -10.85 -7.12 2.60
N VAL A 70 -10.97 -7.02 3.92
CA VAL A 70 -10.99 -8.19 4.81
C VAL A 70 -12.18 -9.10 4.51
N LYS A 71 -13.38 -8.52 4.29
CA LYS A 71 -14.56 -9.29 3.91
C LYS A 71 -14.34 -10.06 2.60
N GLN A 72 -13.81 -9.41 1.57
CA GLN A 72 -13.47 -10.01 0.28
C GLN A 72 -12.43 -11.14 0.45
N MET A 73 -11.37 -10.90 1.21
CA MET A 73 -10.34 -11.92 1.48
C MET A 73 -10.93 -13.15 2.18
N ASN A 74 -11.83 -12.97 3.14
CA ASN A 74 -12.48 -14.08 3.82
C ASN A 74 -13.40 -14.91 2.90
N ILE A 75 -14.00 -14.27 1.88
CA ILE A 75 -14.83 -14.96 0.88
C ILE A 75 -13.97 -15.74 -0.12
N ILE A 76 -12.86 -15.15 -0.57
CA ILE A 76 -12.02 -15.69 -1.65
C ILE A 76 -11.01 -16.73 -1.13
N SER A 77 -10.67 -16.71 0.15
CA SER A 77 -9.60 -17.56 0.69
C SER A 77 -9.92 -19.05 0.61
N SER A 78 -9.23 -19.77 -0.30
CA SER A 78 -8.94 -21.20 -0.16
C SER A 78 -7.90 -21.44 0.95
N ASP A 79 -7.74 -22.69 1.41
CA ASP A 79 -6.83 -23.08 2.52
C ASP A 79 -5.39 -22.53 2.42
N LYS A 80 -4.94 -22.11 1.24
CA LYS A 80 -3.62 -21.48 1.01
C LYS A 80 -3.47 -20.10 1.67
N TYR A 81 -4.52 -19.28 1.70
CA TYR A 81 -4.49 -17.96 2.35
C TYR A 81 -4.78 -18.05 3.85
N ARG A 82 -5.49 -19.09 4.28
CA ARG A 82 -5.89 -19.33 5.68
C ARG A 82 -4.69 -19.41 6.64
N ARG A 83 -3.53 -19.89 6.18
CA ARG A 83 -2.29 -19.98 6.98
C ARG A 83 -1.65 -18.63 7.32
N ASN A 84 -1.85 -17.61 6.49
CA ASN A 84 -1.33 -16.26 6.73
C ASN A 84 -2.37 -15.35 7.40
N LEU A 85 -3.62 -15.80 7.48
CA LEU A 85 -4.74 -15.13 8.12
C LEU A 85 -4.93 -15.67 9.55
N SER A 86 -3.91 -15.54 10.40
CA SER A 86 -4.11 -15.64 11.85
C SER A 86 -4.85 -14.38 12.30
N TYR A 87 -6.16 -14.32 12.01
CA TYR A 87 -6.99 -13.19 12.39
C TYR A 87 -7.24 -13.24 13.90
N ASN A 88 -6.51 -12.38 14.61
CA ASN A 88 -6.84 -12.01 15.97
C ASN A 88 -8.25 -11.39 15.98
N LYS A 89 -9.12 -11.94 16.81
CA LYS A 89 -10.58 -11.74 16.87
C LYS A 89 -11.01 -10.34 17.33
N TYR A 90 -10.12 -9.35 17.39
CA TYR A 90 -10.43 -8.03 17.94
C TYR A 90 -9.74 -6.92 17.16
N SER A 91 -10.50 -6.17 16.37
CA SER A 91 -10.44 -4.70 16.23
C SER A 91 -11.32 -4.29 15.04
N TYR A 92 -12.54 -3.86 15.37
CA TYR A 92 -13.45 -3.15 14.46
C TYR A 92 -13.16 -1.65 14.54
#